data_AF-A0A2V3DQ61-F1
#
_entry.id   AF-A0A2V3DQ61-F1
#
_cell.length_a   1.000
_cell.length_b   1.000
_cell.length_c   1.000
_cell.angle_alpha   90.00
_cell.angle_beta   90.00
_cell.angle_gamma   90.00
#
_symmetry.space_group_name_H-M   'P 1'
#
loop_
_entity.id
_entity.type
_entity.pdbx_description
1 polymer ?
#
loop_
_entity_poly.entity_id
_entity_poly.type
_entity_poly.pdbx_seq_one_letter_code
_entity_poly.pdbx_strand_id
1 'polypeptide(L)'
;MTLLNDRYVPITSGLGFLEAPLGEVAQALEQWRVAIHGSARQERFLGGFEDNVLKLEPLVSGWTSRELLVATSNPNWTAFFDCDVLGGDQKTPISYLAKTMGCHGLFVCSVPASKDASRGPWGGIQYKLYGPVGTPSNYVRAISLSQDGARWSFDADDKPVLDFEEVEAYTSRKVRDRFTLDMLKRYCAALGLHPFDAEFYPGPSILVTNASELQTQETSLTLAEVRERMGLSN
;
A
#
# COMPACT_ATOMS: atom_id res chain seq x y z
N MET A 1 -12.36 -7.17 3.49
CA MET A 1 -12.05 -7.86 2.24
C MET A 1 -10.94 -7.06 1.59
N THR A 2 -9.77 -7.68 1.42
CA THR A 2 -8.64 -7.11 0.69
C THR A 2 -8.70 -7.49 -0.78
N LEU A 3 -7.75 -7.01 -1.59
CA LEU A 3 -7.60 -7.39 -3.00
C LEU A 3 -7.45 -8.92 -3.12
N LEU A 4 -8.13 -9.51 -4.13
CA LEU A 4 -8.12 -10.96 -4.42
C LEU A 4 -8.55 -11.85 -3.23
N ASN A 5 -9.58 -11.42 -2.49
CA ASN A 5 -10.22 -12.19 -1.40
C ASN A 5 -9.22 -12.72 -0.36
N ASP A 6 -8.28 -11.87 0.04
CA ASP A 6 -7.28 -12.18 1.07
C ASP A 6 -6.26 -13.26 0.67
N ARG A 7 -6.21 -13.70 -0.60
CA ARG A 7 -5.27 -14.74 -1.10
C ARG A 7 -3.79 -14.38 -0.93
N TYR A 8 -3.46 -13.10 -1.07
CA TYR A 8 -2.08 -12.60 -1.01
C TYR A 8 -1.80 -11.74 0.23
N VAL A 9 -2.65 -11.81 1.27
CA VAL A 9 -2.34 -11.19 2.56
C VAL A 9 -1.03 -11.76 3.10
N PRO A 10 -0.08 -10.92 3.56
CA PRO A 10 -0.29 -9.50 3.87
C PRO A 10 0.06 -8.50 2.78
N ILE A 11 0.59 -8.92 1.63
CA ILE A 11 0.98 -8.04 0.51
C ILE A 11 -0.19 -7.15 0.07
N THR A 12 -1.43 -7.65 0.14
CA THR A 12 -2.65 -6.92 -0.26
C THR A 12 -3.34 -6.16 0.87
N SER A 13 -2.77 -6.13 2.08
CA SER A 13 -3.31 -5.40 3.23
C SER A 13 -3.11 -3.88 3.10
N GLY A 14 -1.99 -3.48 2.50
CA GLY A 14 -1.63 -2.10 2.16
C GLY A 14 -1.35 -1.98 0.67
N LEU A 15 -1.81 -0.89 0.05
CA LEU A 15 -1.71 -0.68 -1.40
C LEU A 15 -1.21 0.74 -1.65
N GLY A 16 -0.09 0.86 -2.35
CA GLY A 16 0.50 2.14 -2.75
C GLY A 16 0.16 2.48 -4.19
N PHE A 17 0.02 3.77 -4.49
CA PHE A 17 -0.21 4.29 -5.84
C PHE A 17 0.55 5.60 -6.05
N LEU A 18 1.07 5.81 -7.27
CA LEU A 18 1.66 7.07 -7.71
C LEU A 18 0.93 7.53 -8.97
N GLU A 19 0.57 8.81 -9.02
CA GLU A 19 -0.05 9.48 -10.17
C GLU A 19 1.03 9.80 -11.22
N ALA A 20 1.66 8.76 -11.75
CA ALA A 20 2.58 8.83 -12.87
C ALA A 20 2.60 7.50 -13.65
N PRO A 21 2.96 7.54 -14.95
CA PRO A 21 3.09 6.33 -15.77
C PRO A 21 4.13 5.33 -15.22
N LEU A 22 3.89 4.04 -15.45
CA LEU A 22 4.71 2.93 -14.93
C LEU A 22 6.21 3.09 -15.20
N GLY A 23 6.58 3.54 -16.39
CA GLY A 23 7.99 3.72 -16.76
C GLY A 23 8.68 4.83 -15.96
N GLU A 24 7.99 5.93 -15.69
CA GLU A 24 8.52 7.05 -14.92
C GLU A 24 8.67 6.67 -13.44
N VAL A 25 7.67 5.99 -12.89
CA VAL A 25 7.72 5.49 -11.50
C VAL A 25 8.84 4.47 -11.33
N ALA A 26 9.01 3.53 -12.27
CA ALA A 26 10.09 2.55 -12.22
C ALA A 26 11.47 3.18 -12.28
N GLN A 27 11.65 4.19 -13.14
CA GLN A 27 12.89 4.92 -13.25
C GLN A 27 13.20 5.70 -11.96
N ALA A 28 12.22 6.40 -11.40
CA ALA A 28 12.39 7.16 -10.15
C ALA A 28 12.71 6.24 -8.96
N LEU A 29 12.03 5.09 -8.86
CA LEU A 29 12.29 4.10 -7.82
C LEU A 29 13.69 3.49 -7.94
N GLU A 30 14.11 3.11 -9.16
CA GLU A 30 15.45 2.59 -9.41
C GLU A 30 16.53 3.60 -9.03
N GLN A 31 16.40 4.86 -9.46
CA GLN A 31 17.34 5.93 -9.11
C GLN A 31 17.46 6.11 -7.60
N TRP A 32 16.32 6.11 -6.89
CA TRP A 32 16.31 6.23 -5.45
C TRP A 32 16.97 5.02 -4.75
N ARG A 33 16.69 3.80 -5.23
CA ARG A 33 17.31 2.58 -4.69
C ARG A 33 18.80 2.50 -4.96
N VAL A 34 19.27 2.93 -6.14
CA VAL A 34 20.70 3.09 -6.42
C VAL A 34 21.34 4.09 -5.46
N ALA A 35 20.68 5.21 -5.17
CA ALA A 35 21.22 6.22 -4.26
C ALA A 35 21.37 5.71 -2.80
N ILE A 36 20.46 4.84 -2.34
CA ILE A 36 20.49 4.30 -0.97
C ILE A 36 21.37 3.04 -0.87
N HIS A 37 21.28 2.13 -1.84
CA HIS A 37 21.86 0.78 -1.76
C HIS A 37 23.02 0.54 -2.73
N GLY A 38 23.40 1.55 -3.53
CA GLY A 38 24.48 1.49 -4.50
C GLY A 38 24.14 0.79 -5.82
N SER A 39 23.11 -0.07 -5.84
CA SER A 39 22.60 -0.68 -7.08
C SER A 39 21.14 -1.08 -6.97
N ALA A 40 20.46 -1.08 -8.12
CA ALA A 40 19.14 -1.64 -8.31
C ALA A 40 19.03 -2.22 -9.72
N ARG A 41 18.07 -3.12 -9.94
CA ARG A 41 17.79 -3.74 -11.23
C ARG A 41 16.28 -3.75 -11.46
N GLN A 42 15.88 -3.52 -12.71
CA GLN A 42 14.51 -3.70 -13.16
C GLN A 42 14.35 -4.99 -13.97
N GLU A 43 13.23 -5.68 -13.79
CA GLU A 43 12.77 -6.77 -14.66
C GLU A 43 11.32 -6.54 -15.05
N ARG A 44 11.01 -6.61 -16.35
CA ARG A 44 9.67 -6.33 -16.89
C ARG A 44 8.91 -7.61 -17.21
N PHE A 45 7.62 -7.62 -16.91
CA PHE A 45 6.72 -8.74 -17.20
C PHE A 45 5.46 -8.22 -17.89
N LEU A 46 4.92 -9.02 -18.81
CA LEU A 46 3.71 -8.68 -19.56
C LEU A 46 2.44 -8.73 -18.69
N GLY A 47 2.42 -9.61 -17.69
CA GLY A 47 1.27 -9.83 -16.82
C GLY A 47 1.09 -8.77 -15.74
N GLY A 48 -0.09 -8.80 -15.14
CA GLY A 48 -0.54 -7.89 -14.08
C GLY A 48 -0.09 -8.30 -12.69
N PHE A 49 -0.87 -7.87 -11.68
CA PHE A 49 -0.57 -8.16 -10.28
C PHE A 49 -0.67 -9.66 -9.98
N GLU A 50 -1.78 -10.31 -10.32
CA GLU A 50 -2.01 -11.73 -9.99
C GLU A 50 -0.96 -12.66 -10.63
N ASP A 51 -0.50 -12.34 -11.84
CA ASP A 51 0.52 -13.11 -12.55
C ASP A 51 1.91 -13.04 -11.88
N ASN A 52 2.22 -11.92 -11.22
CA ASN A 52 3.59 -11.59 -10.82
C ASN A 52 3.78 -11.31 -9.33
N VAL A 53 2.72 -11.30 -8.52
CA VAL A 53 2.79 -11.03 -7.07
C VAL A 53 3.75 -11.97 -6.33
N LEU A 54 3.87 -13.23 -6.75
CA LEU A 54 4.78 -14.19 -6.13
C LEU A 54 6.27 -13.86 -6.36
N LYS A 55 6.60 -12.92 -7.26
CA LYS A 55 7.96 -12.41 -7.40
C LYS A 55 8.42 -11.53 -6.24
N LEU A 56 7.50 -11.14 -5.36
CA LEU A 56 7.82 -10.49 -4.09
C LEU A 56 8.34 -11.49 -3.04
N GLU A 57 8.18 -12.80 -3.26
CA GLU A 57 8.74 -13.80 -2.35
C GLU A 57 10.27 -13.89 -2.43
N PRO A 58 10.95 -14.17 -1.30
CA PRO A 58 10.36 -14.28 0.05
C PRO A 58 10.02 -12.91 0.63
N LEU A 59 9.04 -12.86 1.55
CA LEU A 59 8.77 -11.67 2.34
C LEU A 59 9.86 -11.47 3.40
N VAL A 60 10.23 -10.23 3.69
CA VAL A 60 11.32 -9.87 4.62
C VAL A 60 10.82 -8.89 5.66
N SER A 61 11.40 -8.94 6.86
CA SER A 61 11.21 -7.90 7.88
C SER A 61 12.33 -6.87 7.81
N GLY A 62 11.99 -5.57 7.76
CA GLY A 62 12.98 -4.49 7.74
C GLY A 62 13.10 -3.85 6.36
N TRP A 63 14.30 -3.82 5.78
CA TRP A 63 14.53 -3.19 4.49
C TRP A 63 13.96 -4.06 3.36
N THR A 64 12.99 -3.53 2.62
CA THR A 64 12.43 -4.23 1.46
C THR A 64 13.44 -4.23 0.31
N SER A 65 13.73 -5.42 -0.19
CA SER A 65 14.68 -5.63 -1.28
C SER A 65 14.02 -5.82 -2.64
N ARG A 66 12.69 -6.05 -2.64
CA ARG A 66 11.86 -6.29 -3.82
C ARG A 66 10.61 -5.41 -3.77
N GLU A 67 10.40 -4.66 -4.84
CA GLU A 67 9.21 -3.85 -5.06
C GLU A 67 8.59 -4.16 -6.41
N LEU A 68 7.28 -4.40 -6.45
CA LEU A 68 6.54 -4.70 -7.66
C LEU A 68 5.68 -3.49 -8.04
N LEU A 69 5.97 -2.92 -9.20
CA LEU A 69 5.18 -1.88 -9.83
C LEU A 69 4.24 -2.50 -10.85
N VAL A 70 2.97 -2.10 -10.86
CA VAL A 70 1.96 -2.64 -11.78
C VAL A 70 1.21 -1.51 -12.46
N ALA A 71 1.14 -1.52 -13.79
CA ALA A 71 0.25 -0.61 -14.50
C ALA A 71 -1.21 -0.92 -14.16
N THR A 72 -1.97 0.14 -13.92
CA THR A 72 -3.39 0.03 -13.63
C THR A 72 -4.23 0.27 -14.87
N SER A 73 -5.52 -0.06 -14.81
CA SER A 73 -6.47 0.31 -15.89
C SER A 73 -6.58 1.83 -16.11
N ASN A 74 -6.20 2.64 -15.12
CA ASN A 74 -6.02 4.07 -15.27
C ASN A 74 -4.54 4.37 -15.58
N PRO A 75 -4.18 4.72 -16.82
CA PRO A 75 -2.76 4.83 -17.24
C PRO A 75 -2.00 5.97 -16.55
N ASN A 76 -2.70 6.88 -15.88
CA ASN A 76 -2.08 7.95 -15.08
C ASN A 76 -1.57 7.44 -13.73
N TRP A 77 -1.97 6.24 -13.31
CA TRP A 77 -1.64 5.68 -12.01
C TRP A 77 -0.87 4.36 -12.12
N THR A 78 0.18 4.26 -11.32
CA THR A 78 0.97 3.04 -11.12
C THR A 78 0.75 2.53 -9.71
N ALA A 79 0.44 1.24 -9.59
CA ALA A 79 0.34 0.57 -8.29
C ALA A 79 1.73 0.11 -7.82
N PHE A 80 1.93 0.12 -6.50
CA PHE A 80 3.16 -0.22 -5.82
C PHE A 80 2.88 -1.25 -4.73
N PHE A 81 3.65 -2.33 -4.74
CA PHE A 81 3.65 -3.40 -3.75
C PHE A 81 5.09 -3.68 -3.31
N ASP A 82 5.27 -4.18 -2.09
CA ASP A 82 6.58 -4.55 -1.57
C ASP A 82 6.55 -5.93 -0.90
N CYS A 83 7.74 -6.42 -0.53
CA CYS A 83 7.93 -7.72 0.07
C CYS A 83 7.94 -7.68 1.61
N ASP A 84 7.25 -6.74 2.28
CA ASP A 84 7.28 -6.66 3.74
C ASP A 84 6.37 -7.72 4.42
N VAL A 85 6.89 -8.37 5.47
CA VAL A 85 6.15 -9.42 6.21
C VAL A 85 4.95 -8.91 7.01
N LEU A 86 4.83 -7.61 7.27
CA LEU A 86 3.71 -7.01 8.01
C LEU A 86 2.67 -6.39 7.08
N GLY A 87 2.83 -6.52 5.76
CA GLY A 87 1.90 -5.98 4.76
C GLY A 87 2.23 -4.57 4.29
N GLY A 88 3.46 -4.12 4.55
CA GLY A 88 4.09 -3.02 3.84
C GLY A 88 4.25 -1.73 4.63
N ASP A 89 5.41 -1.10 4.44
CA ASP A 89 5.62 0.33 4.70
C ASP A 89 5.61 1.09 3.37
N GLN A 90 4.60 0.87 2.51
CA GLN A 90 4.50 1.59 1.25
C GLN A 90 4.33 3.11 1.47
N LYS A 91 3.94 3.54 2.68
CA LYS A 91 3.82 4.95 3.05
C LYS A 91 5.10 5.72 2.78
N THR A 92 6.26 5.17 3.15
CA THR A 92 7.55 5.84 3.00
C THR A 92 7.96 5.99 1.53
N PRO A 93 7.98 4.93 0.70
CA PRO A 93 8.21 5.05 -0.74
C PRO A 93 7.22 5.96 -1.46
N ILE A 94 5.92 5.83 -1.18
CA ILE A 94 4.90 6.63 -1.85
C ILE A 94 5.03 8.11 -1.50
N SER A 95 5.23 8.44 -0.21
CA SER A 95 5.49 9.80 0.24
C SER A 95 6.72 10.40 -0.43
N TYR A 96 7.84 9.68 -0.44
CA TYR A 96 9.09 10.14 -1.02
C TYR A 96 8.96 10.37 -2.53
N LEU A 97 8.44 9.38 -3.28
CA LEU A 97 8.32 9.45 -4.73
C LEU A 97 7.31 10.51 -5.17
N ALA A 98 6.16 10.65 -4.48
CA ALA A 98 5.21 11.72 -4.78
C ALA A 98 5.88 13.11 -4.67
N LYS A 99 6.69 13.31 -3.63
CA LYS A 99 7.43 14.55 -3.44
C LYS A 99 8.49 14.79 -4.51
N THR A 100 9.33 13.80 -4.81
CA THR A 100 10.47 13.97 -5.72
C THR A 100 10.08 13.99 -7.20
N MET A 101 9.02 13.26 -7.57
CA MET A 101 8.45 13.28 -8.91
C MET A 101 7.51 14.47 -9.15
N GLY A 102 7.11 15.17 -8.09
CA GLY A 102 6.21 16.33 -8.22
C GLY A 102 4.75 15.94 -8.50
N CYS A 103 4.32 14.74 -8.10
CA CYS A 103 2.99 14.19 -8.36
C CYS A 103 2.22 13.85 -7.07
N HIS A 104 0.99 13.34 -7.19
CA HIS A 104 0.29 12.76 -6.05
C HIS A 104 0.68 11.30 -5.84
N GLY A 105 0.64 10.88 -4.59
CA GLY A 105 0.75 9.49 -4.19
C GLY A 105 -0.38 9.14 -3.23
N LEU A 106 -0.85 7.90 -3.28
CA LEU A 106 -1.89 7.41 -2.38
C LEU A 106 -1.42 6.13 -1.69
N PHE A 107 -1.58 6.06 -0.38
CA PHE A 107 -1.54 4.81 0.35
C PHE A 107 -2.92 4.51 0.93
N VAL A 108 -3.40 3.29 0.71
CA VAL A 108 -4.62 2.79 1.34
C VAL A 108 -4.37 1.47 2.04
N CYS A 109 -5.10 1.23 3.11
CA CYS A 109 -5.01 -0.01 3.87
C CYS A 109 -6.40 -0.47 4.29
N SER A 110 -6.62 -1.78 4.26
CA SER A 110 -7.80 -2.40 4.86
C SER A 110 -7.43 -3.72 5.51
N VAL A 111 -7.44 -3.75 6.84
CA VAL A 111 -7.25 -4.96 7.63
C VAL A 111 -8.55 -5.23 8.39
N PRO A 112 -9.16 -6.41 8.27
CA PRO A 112 -10.34 -6.77 9.04
C PRO A 112 -10.12 -6.63 10.54
N ALA A 113 -11.20 -6.38 11.29
CA ALA A 113 -11.16 -6.34 12.75
C ALA A 113 -10.54 -7.62 13.31
N SER A 114 -9.55 -7.50 14.21
CA SER A 114 -9.05 -8.66 14.95
C SER A 114 -10.17 -9.22 15.81
N LYS A 115 -10.37 -10.54 15.73
CA LYS A 115 -11.27 -11.29 16.61
C LYS A 115 -10.63 -11.54 17.98
N ASP A 116 -9.30 -11.53 18.05
CA ASP A 116 -8.54 -11.70 19.29
C ASP A 116 -7.98 -10.34 19.71
N ALA A 117 -8.63 -9.71 20.69
CA ALA A 117 -8.22 -8.42 21.25
C ALA A 117 -6.86 -8.46 21.99
N SER A 118 -6.23 -9.64 22.13
CA SER A 118 -4.95 -9.84 22.82
C SER A 118 -3.76 -10.10 21.89
N ARG A 119 -4.02 -10.42 20.61
CA ARG A 119 -2.98 -10.72 19.61
C ARG A 119 -3.34 -10.09 18.26
N GLY A 120 -2.39 -9.34 17.69
CA GLY A 120 -2.54 -8.75 16.35
C GLY A 120 -2.57 -9.80 15.23
N PRO A 121 -2.78 -9.38 13.97
CA PRO A 121 -2.79 -7.99 13.50
C PRO A 121 -4.08 -7.24 13.88
N TRP A 122 -3.93 -5.97 14.27
CA TRP A 122 -5.09 -5.11 14.58
C TRP A 122 -5.75 -4.61 13.30
N GLY A 123 -7.09 -4.57 13.30
CA GLY A 123 -7.85 -4.09 12.16
C GLY A 123 -7.68 -2.60 11.94
N GLY A 124 -7.92 -2.16 10.70
CA GLY A 124 -7.83 -0.74 10.38
C GLY A 124 -8.19 -0.43 8.93
N ILE A 125 -8.52 0.83 8.70
CA ILE A 125 -8.78 1.41 7.38
C ILE A 125 -8.00 2.72 7.33
N GLN A 126 -7.11 2.86 6.35
CA GLN A 126 -6.30 4.08 6.20
C GLN A 126 -6.44 4.62 4.78
N TYR A 127 -6.48 5.94 4.68
CA TYR A 127 -6.38 6.71 3.45
C TYR A 127 -5.34 7.80 3.68
N LYS A 128 -4.26 7.79 2.90
CA LYS A 128 -3.16 8.75 3.02
C LYS A 128 -2.80 9.26 1.64
N LEU A 129 -3.25 10.48 1.34
CA LEU A 129 -2.94 11.19 0.11
C LEU A 129 -1.73 12.09 0.35
N TYR A 130 -0.73 11.92 -0.50
CA TYR A 130 0.52 12.66 -0.55
C TYR A 130 0.52 13.52 -1.80
N GLY A 131 1.24 14.63 -1.75
CA GLY A 131 1.43 15.50 -2.90
C GLY A 131 2.79 16.18 -2.89
N PRO A 132 3.07 17.06 -3.86
CA PRO A 132 4.31 17.82 -3.94
C PRO A 132 4.34 18.99 -2.94
N VAL A 133 3.73 18.83 -1.77
CA VAL A 133 3.63 19.86 -0.74
C VAL A 133 4.95 19.91 0.04
N GLY A 134 5.48 21.12 0.28
CA GLY A 134 6.75 21.36 0.96
C GLY A 134 6.79 21.04 2.47
N THR A 135 5.80 20.34 3.02
CA THR A 135 5.81 19.95 4.44
C THR A 135 6.68 18.71 4.67
N PRO A 136 7.22 18.50 5.90
CA PRO A 136 8.02 17.32 6.21
C PRO A 136 7.33 15.97 5.93
N SER A 137 6.01 15.91 6.04
CA SER A 137 5.20 14.70 5.84
C SER A 137 4.48 14.63 4.50
N ASN A 138 4.53 15.71 3.70
CA ASN A 138 3.86 15.92 2.40
C ASN A 138 2.42 15.41 2.26
N TYR A 139 1.69 15.25 3.38
CA TYR A 139 0.27 14.91 3.37
C TYR A 139 -0.54 16.04 2.75
N VAL A 140 -1.32 15.68 1.73
CA VAL A 140 -2.47 16.44 1.28
C VAL A 140 -3.65 16.16 2.20
N ARG A 141 -3.85 14.89 2.56
CA ARG A 141 -4.93 14.46 3.45
C ARG A 141 -4.63 13.09 4.07
N ALA A 142 -4.87 12.93 5.36
CA ALA A 142 -4.79 11.64 6.06
C ALA A 142 -6.05 11.37 6.89
N ILE A 143 -6.61 10.17 6.72
CA ILE A 143 -7.78 9.67 7.44
C ILE A 143 -7.48 8.24 7.88
N SER A 144 -7.79 7.89 9.11
CA SER A 144 -7.51 6.57 9.66
C SER A 144 -8.56 6.15 10.67
N LEU A 145 -9.04 4.91 10.53
CA LEU A 145 -9.73 4.16 11.55
C LEU A 145 -8.80 3.03 11.97
N SER A 146 -8.43 2.97 13.25
CA SER A 146 -7.48 1.98 13.75
C SER A 146 -8.04 1.25 14.95
N GLN A 147 -7.76 -0.05 15.03
CA GLN A 147 -8.03 -0.86 16.21
C GLN A 147 -6.78 -0.91 17.09
N ASP A 148 -6.96 -0.77 18.40
CA ASP A 148 -5.94 -1.01 19.41
C ASP A 148 -6.55 -1.91 20.50
N GLY A 149 -6.19 -3.20 20.46
CA GLY A 149 -6.87 -4.24 21.21
C GLY A 149 -8.38 -4.28 20.90
N ALA A 150 -9.20 -4.02 21.92
CA ALA A 150 -10.66 -3.94 21.78
C ALA A 150 -11.18 -2.54 21.37
N ARG A 151 -10.33 -1.51 21.41
CA ARG A 151 -10.74 -0.12 21.19
C ARG A 151 -10.60 0.26 19.71
N TRP A 152 -11.47 1.15 19.27
CA TRP A 152 -11.40 1.77 17.95
C TRP A 152 -11.15 3.26 18.12
N SER A 153 -10.22 3.80 17.34
CA SER A 153 -9.95 5.23 17.22
C SER A 153 -10.13 5.67 15.79
N PHE A 154 -10.70 6.86 15.61
CA PHE A 154 -10.82 7.53 14.33
C PHE A 154 -10.01 8.82 14.40
N ASP A 155 -9.23 9.08 13.36
CA ASP A 155 -8.38 10.25 13.19
C ASP A 155 -8.53 10.78 11.75
N ALA A 156 -8.66 12.09 11.62
CA ALA A 156 -8.55 12.80 10.36
C ALA A 156 -7.71 14.05 10.64
N ASP A 157 -6.73 14.32 9.78
CA ASP A 157 -5.82 15.44 10.01
C ASP A 157 -6.52 16.81 9.89
N ASP A 158 -5.79 17.88 10.17
CA ASP A 158 -6.27 19.26 10.11
C ASP A 158 -6.23 19.87 8.69
N LYS A 159 -5.92 19.07 7.66
CA LYS A 159 -5.84 19.53 6.28
C LYS A 159 -7.23 19.81 5.70
N PRO A 160 -7.32 20.65 4.66
CA PRO A 160 -8.57 20.87 3.94
C PRO A 160 -9.22 19.56 3.54
N VAL A 161 -10.52 19.44 3.79
CA VAL A 161 -11.33 18.29 3.36
C VAL A 161 -11.40 18.25 1.84
N LEU A 162 -11.40 17.05 1.28
CA LEU A 162 -11.59 16.84 -0.15
C LEU A 162 -13.08 16.85 -0.49
N ASP A 163 -13.46 17.32 -1.69
CA ASP A 163 -14.86 17.53 -2.09
C ASP A 163 -15.72 16.25 -2.06
N PHE A 164 -15.10 15.08 -2.15
CA PHE A 164 -15.76 13.77 -2.11
C PHE A 164 -15.85 13.17 -0.70
N GLU A 165 -15.28 13.81 0.33
CA GLU A 165 -15.34 13.29 1.70
C GLU A 165 -16.76 13.39 2.28
N GLU A 166 -17.23 12.29 2.87
CA GLU A 166 -18.50 12.19 3.61
C GLU A 166 -18.28 12.63 5.07
N VAL A 167 -17.92 13.90 5.26
CA VAL A 167 -17.49 14.47 6.55
C VAL A 167 -18.54 14.38 7.66
N GLU A 168 -19.83 14.26 7.30
CA GLU A 168 -20.93 14.08 8.25
C GLU A 168 -20.75 12.78 9.05
N ALA A 169 -20.20 11.73 8.43
CA ALA A 169 -19.95 10.45 9.08
C ALA A 169 -18.90 10.56 10.21
N TYR A 170 -17.97 11.52 10.13
CA TYR A 170 -16.83 11.63 11.06
C TYR A 170 -17.26 11.94 12.50
N THR A 171 -18.49 12.41 12.69
CA THR A 171 -19.06 12.70 14.02
C THR A 171 -19.97 11.59 14.56
N SER A 172 -20.11 10.47 13.85
CA SER A 172 -20.96 9.35 14.26
C SER A 172 -20.64 8.88 15.69
N ARG A 173 -21.69 8.51 16.44
CA ARG A 173 -21.55 7.98 17.81
C ARG A 173 -20.71 6.70 17.84
N LYS A 174 -20.85 5.84 16.82
CA LYS A 174 -20.08 4.61 16.71
C LYS A 174 -18.83 4.89 15.89
N VAL A 175 -17.66 4.80 16.53
CA VAL A 175 -16.36 5.16 15.93
C VAL A 175 -16.12 4.42 14.61
N ARG A 176 -16.50 3.13 14.54
CA ARG A 176 -16.35 2.31 13.33
C ARG A 176 -17.18 2.77 12.13
N ASP A 177 -18.20 3.59 12.36
CA ASP A 177 -19.05 4.11 11.30
C ASP A 177 -18.52 5.47 10.80
N ARG A 178 -17.44 6.01 11.41
CA ARG A 178 -16.81 7.27 11.00
C ARG A 178 -15.94 7.14 9.77
N PHE A 179 -15.43 5.95 9.48
CA PHE A 179 -14.70 5.69 8.24
C PHE A 179 -14.79 4.21 7.90
N THR A 180 -15.50 3.91 6.81
CA THR A 180 -15.82 2.54 6.42
C THR A 180 -15.06 2.13 5.15
N LEU A 181 -15.03 0.83 4.85
CA LEU A 181 -14.39 0.33 3.62
C LEU A 181 -15.10 0.87 2.38
N ASP A 182 -16.42 1.07 2.44
CA ASP A 182 -17.17 1.60 1.30
C ASP A 182 -16.89 3.08 1.08
N MET A 183 -16.69 3.87 2.15
CA MET A 183 -16.18 5.24 2.04
C MET A 183 -14.79 5.25 1.41
N LEU A 184 -13.86 4.40 1.90
CA LEU A 184 -12.52 4.29 1.32
C LEU A 184 -12.57 3.98 -0.19
N LYS A 185 -13.41 3.03 -0.61
CA LYS A 185 -13.62 2.69 -2.02
C LYS A 185 -14.12 3.89 -2.82
N ARG A 186 -15.10 4.64 -2.32
CA ARG A 186 -15.62 5.84 -2.98
C ARG A 186 -14.56 6.94 -3.08
N TYR A 187 -13.75 7.12 -2.03
CA TYR A 187 -12.67 8.10 -2.01
C TYR A 187 -11.59 7.75 -3.03
N CYS A 188 -11.25 6.47 -3.18
CA CYS A 188 -10.33 6.01 -4.23
C CYS A 188 -10.93 6.19 -5.63
N ALA A 189 -12.22 5.87 -5.81
CA ALA A 189 -12.91 6.02 -7.08
C ALA A 189 -12.96 7.49 -7.54
N ALA A 190 -13.04 8.45 -6.61
CA ALA A 190 -12.95 9.88 -6.93
C ALA A 190 -11.60 10.28 -7.55
N LEU A 191 -10.53 9.50 -7.34
CA LEU A 191 -9.23 9.64 -7.99
C LEU A 191 -9.05 8.74 -9.23
N GLY A 192 -10.10 8.01 -9.62
CA GLY A 192 -10.05 7.02 -10.70
C GLY A 192 -9.29 5.74 -10.34
N LEU A 193 -9.26 5.37 -9.05
CA LEU A 193 -8.60 4.16 -8.53
C LEU A 193 -9.63 3.13 -8.04
N HIS A 194 -9.38 1.85 -8.33
CA HIS A 194 -10.21 0.73 -7.87
C HIS A 194 -9.36 -0.33 -7.14
N PRO A 195 -8.80 0.02 -5.96
CA PRO A 195 -7.74 -0.77 -5.31
C PRO A 195 -8.12 -2.19 -4.87
N PHE A 196 -9.42 -2.47 -4.73
CA PHE A 196 -9.91 -3.77 -4.27
C PHE A 196 -10.55 -4.59 -5.41
N ASP A 197 -10.36 -4.15 -6.65
CA ASP A 197 -10.79 -4.84 -7.87
C ASP A 197 -9.57 -5.48 -8.55
N ALA A 198 -9.63 -6.78 -8.83
CA ALA A 198 -8.55 -7.50 -9.47
C ALA A 198 -8.31 -7.02 -10.92
N GLU A 199 -9.38 -6.68 -11.63
CA GLU A 199 -9.31 -6.24 -13.03
C GLU A 199 -8.66 -4.86 -13.17
N PHE A 200 -8.53 -4.12 -12.06
CA PHE A 200 -7.84 -2.83 -12.02
C PHE A 200 -6.33 -2.94 -12.28
N TYR A 201 -5.74 -4.14 -12.17
CA TYR A 201 -4.30 -4.39 -12.27
C TYR A 201 -3.92 -5.26 -13.48
N PRO A 202 -4.23 -4.85 -14.72
CA PRO A 202 -4.05 -5.67 -15.91
C PRO A 202 -2.58 -5.87 -16.30
N GLY A 203 -1.66 -5.06 -15.77
CA GLY A 203 -0.26 -5.05 -16.18
C GLY A 203 -0.01 -4.11 -17.37
N PRO A 204 1.24 -4.05 -17.87
CA PRO A 204 2.40 -4.84 -17.46
C PRO A 204 2.90 -4.51 -16.04
N SER A 205 3.85 -5.31 -15.55
CA SER A 205 4.49 -5.08 -14.25
C SER A 205 6.01 -4.97 -14.38
N ILE A 206 6.63 -4.27 -13.42
CA ILE A 206 8.09 -4.11 -13.30
C ILE A 206 8.48 -4.46 -11.87
N LEU A 207 9.32 -5.47 -11.71
CA LEU A 207 9.98 -5.76 -10.44
C LEU A 207 11.26 -4.93 -10.35
N VAL A 208 11.41 -4.19 -9.26
CA VAL A 208 12.65 -3.52 -8.88
C VAL A 208 13.28 -4.30 -7.74
N THR A 209 14.54 -4.68 -7.90
CA THR A 209 15.34 -5.33 -6.85
C THR A 209 16.56 -4.51 -6.52
N ASN A 210 17.00 -4.52 -5.26
CA ASN A 210 18.15 -3.76 -4.80
C ASN A 210 19.15 -4.62 -3.98
N ALA A 211 20.38 -4.14 -3.81
CA ALA A 211 21.47 -4.91 -3.20
C ALA A 211 21.26 -5.32 -1.73
N SER A 212 20.27 -4.75 -1.03
CA SER A 212 19.92 -5.21 0.33
C SER A 212 19.39 -6.65 0.35
N GLU A 213 19.01 -7.21 -0.81
CA GLU A 213 18.59 -8.61 -0.96
C GLU A 213 19.55 -9.60 -0.30
N LEU A 214 20.86 -9.35 -0.43
CA LEU A 214 21.92 -10.19 0.14
C LEU A 214 21.96 -10.16 1.68
N GLN A 215 21.49 -9.09 2.30
CA GLN A 215 21.47 -8.92 3.76
C GLN A 215 20.18 -9.44 4.39
N THR A 216 19.09 -9.52 3.63
CA THR A 216 17.75 -9.87 4.12
C THR A 216 17.46 -11.38 4.24
N GLN A 217 18.42 -12.25 3.86
CA GLN A 217 18.18 -13.70 3.84
C GLN A 217 17.92 -14.29 5.24
N GLU A 218 18.48 -13.71 6.30
CA GLU A 218 18.37 -14.24 7.67
C GLU A 218 16.98 -14.03 8.33
N THR A 219 16.13 -13.16 7.77
CA THR A 219 14.79 -12.82 8.31
C THR A 219 13.67 -12.95 7.28
N SER A 220 13.88 -13.80 6.27
CA SER A 220 12.94 -14.01 5.18
C SER A 220 11.95 -15.15 5.46
N LEU A 221 10.71 -15.00 4.99
CA LEU A 221 9.63 -15.99 5.11
C LEU A 221 8.87 -16.05 3.78
N THR A 222 8.43 -17.24 3.39
CA THR A 222 7.47 -17.39 2.30
C THR A 222 6.12 -16.78 2.68
N LEU A 223 5.31 -16.40 1.68
CA LEU A 223 3.93 -15.95 1.87
C LEU A 223 3.13 -17.01 2.64
N ALA A 224 3.33 -18.29 2.34
CA ALA A 224 2.69 -19.39 3.04
C ALA A 224 3.01 -19.40 4.55
N GLU A 225 4.29 -19.26 4.92
CA GLU A 225 4.72 -19.21 6.31
C GLU A 225 4.19 -17.96 7.04
N VAL A 226 4.17 -16.80 6.39
CA VAL A 226 3.60 -15.58 6.96
C VAL A 226 2.09 -15.75 7.20
N ARG A 227 1.37 -16.31 6.23
CA ARG A 227 -0.08 -16.58 6.35
C ARG A 227 -0.39 -17.55 7.47
N GLU A 228 0.40 -18.62 7.60
CA GLU A 228 0.27 -19.57 8.70
C GLU A 228 0.46 -18.88 10.06
N ARG A 229 1.48 -18.02 10.20
CA ARG A 229 1.70 -17.21 11.41
C ARG A 229 0.56 -16.25 11.72
N MET A 230 -0.15 -15.77 10.70
CA MET A 230 -1.35 -14.94 10.83
C MET A 230 -2.63 -15.75 11.11
N GLY A 231 -2.55 -17.09 11.15
CA GLY A 231 -3.70 -17.97 11.33
C GLY A 231 -4.63 -18.02 10.12
N LEU A 232 -4.11 -17.72 8.92
CA LEU A 232 -4.84 -17.78 7.66
C LEU A 232 -4.58 -19.13 6.97
N SER A 233 -5.63 -19.74 6.42
CA SER A 233 -5.51 -20.96 5.61
C SER A 233 -5.05 -20.62 4.19
N ASN A 234 -4.28 -21.52 3.56
CA ASN A 234 -3.87 -21.41 2.15
C ASN A 234 -4.98 -21.82 1.19
#